data_AF-A0A537HU40-F1
#
_entry.id   AF-A0A537HU40-F1
#
_cell.length_a   1.000
_cell.length_b   1.000
_cell.length_c   1.000
_cell.angle_alpha   90.00
_cell.angle_beta   90.00
_cell.angle_gamma   90.00
#
_symmetry.space_group_name_H-M   'P 1'
#
loop_
_entity.id
_entity.type
_entity.pdbx_description
1 polymer ?
#
loop_
_entity_poly.entity_id
_entity_poly.type
_entity_poly.pdbx_seq_one_letter_code
_entity_poly.pdbx_strand_id
1 'polypeptide(L)'
;MLTQQEKDFIVYWENNRERRKKVIKQLFIGLPLGTLLVALILISSLSGWYKRAVMEINFDSSLIIVLLIASLLIVAFIVVFSVRHRWEMDEQQYLELKAREKKNNI
;
A
#
# COMPACT_ATOMS: atom_id res chain seq x y z
N MET A 1 30.54 1.06 16.74
CA MET A 1 30.33 -0.36 16.38
C MET A 1 28.86 -0.63 16.16
N LEU A 2 28.52 -1.42 15.13
CA LEU A 2 27.15 -1.88 14.89
C LEU A 2 26.78 -2.97 15.90
N THR A 3 25.54 -2.93 16.37
CA THR A 3 24.91 -3.97 17.19
C THR A 3 24.67 -5.23 16.36
N GLN A 4 24.50 -6.38 17.04
CA GLN A 4 24.21 -7.64 16.34
C GLN A 4 22.92 -7.56 15.51
N GLN A 5 21.89 -6.91 16.05
CA GLN A 5 20.61 -6.71 15.36
C GLN A 5 20.76 -5.90 14.06
N GLU A 6 21.60 -4.85 14.06
CA GLU A 6 21.86 -4.05 12.86
C GLU A 6 22.61 -4.87 11.79
N LYS A 7 23.53 -5.75 12.19
CA LYS A 7 24.23 -6.65 11.26
C LYS A 7 23.30 -7.69 10.65
N ASP A 8 22.44 -8.29 11.49
CA ASP A 8 21.46 -9.26 11.04
C ASP A 8 20.45 -8.62 10.06
N PHE A 9 20.05 -7.37 10.31
CA PHE A 9 19.23 -6.59 9.39
C PHE A 9 19.93 -6.35 8.04
N ILE A 10 21.21 -5.96 8.04
CA ILE A 10 22.00 -5.76 6.80
C ILE A 10 21.99 -7.03 5.95
N VAL A 11 22.32 -8.18 6.54
CA VAL A 11 22.38 -9.47 5.82
C VAL A 11 21.00 -9.88 5.30
N TYR A 12 19.96 -9.72 6.13
CA TYR A 12 18.59 -9.99 5.70
C TYR A 12 18.18 -9.09 4.52
N TRP A 13 18.46 -7.79 4.62
CA TRP A 13 18.04 -6.82 3.61
C TRP A 13 18.80 -7.00 2.30
N GLU A 14 20.10 -7.26 2.32
CA GLU A 14 20.87 -7.53 1.08
C GLU A 14 20.34 -8.74 0.31
N ASN A 15 20.00 -9.82 1.01
CA ASN A 15 19.46 -11.02 0.39
C ASN A 15 18.02 -10.84 -0.13
N ASN A 16 17.24 -9.95 0.50
CA ASN A 16 15.81 -9.81 0.22
C ASN A 16 15.44 -8.55 -0.58
N ARG A 17 16.32 -7.56 -0.76
CA ARG A 17 16.00 -6.26 -1.41
C ARG A 17 15.47 -6.41 -2.84
N GLU A 18 16.11 -7.24 -3.66
CA GLU A 18 15.72 -7.46 -5.06
C GLU A 18 14.40 -8.21 -5.17
N ARG A 19 14.20 -9.20 -4.28
CA ARG A 19 12.98 -9.99 -4.21
C ARG A 19 11.81 -9.13 -3.71
N ARG A 20 12.03 -8.31 -2.68
CA ARG A 20 11.04 -7.33 -2.18
C ARG A 20 10.69 -6.27 -3.21
N LYS A 21 11.67 -5.76 -3.97
CA LYS A 21 11.42 -4.79 -5.06
C LYS A 21 10.51 -5.37 -6.16
N LYS A 22 10.72 -6.64 -6.55
CA LYS A 22 9.82 -7.36 -7.47
C LYS A 22 8.45 -7.64 -6.86
N VAL A 23 8.41 -8.10 -5.61
CA VAL A 23 7.16 -8.42 -4.89
C VAL A 23 6.31 -7.18 -4.66
N ILE A 24 6.91 -6.03 -4.36
CA ILE A 24 6.21 -4.74 -4.30
C ILE A 24 5.61 -4.42 -5.67
N LYS A 25 6.41 -4.54 -6.75
CA LYS A 25 5.94 -4.42 -8.15
C LYS A 25 4.76 -5.34 -8.48
N GLN A 26 4.72 -6.55 -7.91
CA GLN A 26 3.62 -7.50 -8.07
C GLN A 26 2.45 -7.25 -7.10
N LEU A 27 2.69 -6.73 -5.90
CA LEU A 27 1.67 -6.31 -4.93
C LEU A 27 0.92 -5.05 -5.36
N PHE A 28 1.47 -4.26 -6.29
CA PHE A 28 0.71 -3.26 -7.03
C PHE A 28 -0.44 -3.86 -7.87
N ILE A 29 -0.33 -5.14 -8.25
CA ILE A 29 -1.41 -5.93 -8.85
C ILE A 29 -2.28 -6.57 -7.74
N GLY A 30 -1.82 -6.53 -6.49
CA GLY A 30 -2.49 -6.83 -5.22
C GLY A 30 -3.61 -5.85 -4.82
N LEU A 31 -4.24 -5.24 -5.82
CA LEU A 31 -5.59 -4.69 -5.81
C LEU A 31 -6.71 -5.54 -5.12
N PRO A 32 -6.62 -6.88 -4.92
CA PRO A 32 -7.75 -7.69 -4.45
C PRO A 32 -8.43 -7.21 -3.18
N LEU A 33 -7.67 -6.62 -2.24
CA LEU A 33 -8.21 -6.10 -0.98
C LEU A 33 -9.03 -4.81 -1.17
N GLY A 34 -8.56 -3.89 -2.02
CA GLY A 34 -9.32 -2.68 -2.38
C GLY A 34 -10.58 -3.01 -3.17
N THR A 35 -10.50 -4.00 -4.08
CA THR A 35 -11.68 -4.52 -4.79
C THR A 35 -12.65 -5.25 -3.89
N LEU A 36 -12.18 -5.99 -2.87
CA LEU A 36 -13.06 -6.63 -1.89
C LEU A 36 -13.85 -5.59 -1.09
N LEU A 37 -13.20 -4.48 -0.74
CA LEU A 37 -13.81 -3.39 0.01
C LEU A 37 -14.86 -2.65 -0.83
N VAL A 38 -14.56 -2.36 -2.10
CA VAL A 38 -15.54 -1.80 -3.03
C VAL A 38 -16.67 -2.79 -3.33
N ALA A 39 -16.38 -4.08 -3.49
CA ALA A 39 -17.40 -5.10 -3.65
C ALA A 39 -18.33 -5.16 -2.43
N LEU A 40 -17.80 -5.04 -1.21
CA LEU A 40 -18.62 -4.98 0.01
C LEU A 40 -19.53 -3.74 0.06
N ILE A 41 -19.00 -2.58 -0.35
CA ILE A 41 -19.77 -1.32 -0.42
C ILE A 41 -20.89 -1.45 -1.44
N LEU A 42 -20.61 -2.00 -2.63
CA LEU A 42 -21.60 -2.26 -3.67
C LEU A 42 -22.69 -3.23 -3.17
N ILE A 43 -22.31 -4.33 -2.54
CA ILE A 43 -23.26 -5.31 -1.98
C ILE A 43 -24.13 -4.66 -0.91
N SER A 44 -23.53 -3.86 -0.02
CA SER A 44 -24.24 -3.15 1.04
C SER A 44 -25.23 -2.12 0.47
N SER A 45 -24.82 -1.31 -0.51
CA SER A 45 -25.69 -0.33 -1.16
C SER A 45 -26.82 -0.99 -1.96
N LEU A 46 -26.56 -2.11 -2.64
CA LEU A 46 -27.58 -2.87 -3.37
C LEU A 46 -28.54 -3.63 -2.46
N SER A 47 -28.20 -3.86 -1.19
CA SER A 47 -29.08 -4.54 -0.22
C SER A 47 -30.34 -3.74 0.14
N GLY A 48 -30.45 -2.48 -0.29
CA GLY A 48 -31.68 -1.70 -0.18
C GLY A 48 -32.01 -1.22 1.23
N TRP A 49 -31.05 -1.26 2.16
CA TRP A 49 -31.29 -0.92 3.57
C TRP A 49 -31.65 0.56 3.80
N TYR A 50 -31.37 1.44 2.83
CA TYR A 50 -31.59 2.90 2.95
C TYR A 50 -32.48 3.46 1.83
N LYS A 51 -33.80 3.52 2.06
CA LYS A 51 -34.81 4.03 1.10
C LYS A 51 -34.59 5.48 0.63
N ARG A 52 -33.85 6.32 1.37
CA ARG A 52 -33.49 7.69 0.94
C ARG A 52 -32.38 7.72 -0.11
N ALA A 53 -31.46 6.76 -0.10
CA ALA A 53 -30.43 6.65 -1.14
C ALA A 53 -31.06 6.34 -2.50
N VAL A 54 -32.09 5.48 -2.51
CA VAL A 54 -32.88 5.13 -3.71
C VAL A 54 -33.63 6.34 -4.30
N MET A 55 -33.94 7.35 -3.49
CA MET A 55 -34.66 8.55 -3.94
C MET A 55 -33.74 9.56 -4.66
N GLU A 56 -32.48 9.72 -4.21
CA GLU A 56 -31.49 10.59 -4.89
C GLU A 56 -30.75 9.89 -6.05
N ILE A 57 -30.63 8.56 -6.03
CA ILE A 57 -30.10 7.76 -7.17
C ILE A 57 -30.86 8.04 -8.47
N ASN A 58 -32.18 8.28 -8.38
CA ASN A 58 -33.00 8.58 -9.55
C ASN A 58 -32.81 10.01 -10.10
N PHE A 59 -32.18 10.92 -9.34
CA PHE A 59 -31.90 12.28 -9.78
C PHE A 59 -30.52 12.45 -10.42
N ASP A 60 -29.49 11.71 -9.95
CA ASP A 60 -28.17 11.77 -10.57
C ASP A 60 -27.31 10.53 -10.28
N SER A 61 -27.66 9.40 -10.91
CA SER A 61 -26.93 8.12 -10.78
C SER A 61 -25.43 8.22 -11.11
N SER A 62 -25.00 9.28 -11.78
CA SER A 62 -23.60 9.56 -12.14
C SER A 62 -22.71 9.81 -10.91
N LEU A 63 -23.22 10.49 -9.88
CA LEU A 63 -22.45 10.89 -8.69
C LEU A 63 -21.97 9.70 -7.86
N ILE A 64 -22.77 8.65 -7.74
CA ILE A 64 -22.42 7.46 -6.94
C ILE A 64 -21.30 6.66 -7.61
N ILE A 65 -21.36 6.54 -8.95
CA ILE A 65 -20.31 5.88 -9.72
C ILE A 65 -19.00 6.67 -9.59
N VAL A 66 -19.07 8.01 -9.67
CA VAL A 66 -17.90 8.88 -9.50
C VAL A 66 -17.29 8.73 -8.11
N LEU A 67 -18.10 8.73 -7.05
CA LEU A 67 -17.62 8.56 -5.67
C LEU A 67 -16.99 7.18 -5.44
N LEU A 68 -17.57 6.12 -6.01
CA LEU A 68 -17.02 4.78 -5.93
C LEU A 68 -15.66 4.69 -6.63
N ILE A 69 -15.56 5.20 -7.86
CA ILE A 69 -14.30 5.21 -8.61
C ILE A 69 -13.26 6.06 -7.90
N ALA A 70 -13.63 7.25 -7.41
CA ALA A 70 -12.73 8.13 -6.68
C ALA A 70 -12.20 7.46 -5.40
N SER A 71 -13.08 6.81 -4.63
CA SER A 71 -12.69 6.07 -3.43
C SER A 71 -11.72 4.93 -3.75
N LEU A 72 -11.99 4.16 -4.81
CA LEU A 72 -11.15 3.06 -5.26
C LEU A 72 -9.76 3.55 -5.69
N LEU A 73 -9.71 4.67 -6.42
CA LEU A 73 -8.45 5.30 -6.84
C LEU A 73 -7.65 5.83 -5.65
N ILE A 74 -8.28 6.46 -4.66
CA ILE A 74 -7.61 6.95 -3.45
C ILE A 74 -7.03 5.80 -2.65
N VAL A 75 -7.81 4.73 -2.41
CA VAL A 75 -7.34 3.56 -1.67
C VAL A 75 -6.19 2.88 -2.42
N ALA A 76 -6.32 2.70 -3.73
CA ALA A 76 -5.25 2.17 -4.56
C ALA A 76 -3.99 3.03 -4.42
N PHE A 77 -4.11 4.35 -4.58
CA PHE A 77 -2.99 5.30 -4.46
C PHE A 77 -2.31 5.27 -3.09
N ILE A 78 -3.06 5.21 -1.98
CA ILE A 78 -2.49 5.15 -0.63
C ILE A 78 -1.74 3.85 -0.41
N VAL A 79 -2.29 2.71 -0.84
CA VAL A 79 -1.63 1.40 -0.70
C VAL A 79 -0.36 1.34 -1.54
N VAL A 80 -0.46 1.75 -2.80
CA VAL A 80 0.64 1.97 -3.75
C VAL A 80 1.77 2.76 -3.09
N PHE A 81 1.43 3.92 -2.55
CA PHE A 81 2.39 4.87 -2.03
C PHE A 81 3.01 4.38 -0.73
N SER A 82 2.22 3.85 0.20
CA SER A 82 2.70 3.37 1.50
C SER A 82 3.67 2.19 1.39
N VAL A 83 3.38 1.21 0.53
CA VAL A 83 4.26 0.05 0.31
C VAL A 83 5.59 0.48 -0.31
N ARG A 84 5.55 1.39 -1.29
CA ARG A 84 6.75 1.96 -1.89
C ARG A 84 7.55 2.77 -0.88
N HIS A 85 6.90 3.65 -0.14
CA HIS A 85 7.55 4.51 0.84
C HIS A 85 8.24 3.70 1.94
N ARG A 86 7.59 2.62 2.42
CA ARG A 86 8.20 1.71 3.39
C ARG A 86 9.48 1.06 2.87
N TRP A 87 9.50 0.64 1.60
CA TRP A 87 10.70 0.09 0.98
C TRP A 87 11.82 1.12 0.85
N GLU A 88 11.49 2.36 0.48
CA GLU A 88 12.46 3.45 0.42
C GLU A 88 13.07 3.74 1.80
N MET A 89 12.27 3.69 2.87
CA MET A 89 12.73 3.88 4.24
C MET A 89 13.65 2.75 4.72
N ASP A 90 13.29 1.50 4.45
CA ASP A 90 14.13 0.34 4.78
C ASP A 90 15.48 0.39 4.02
N GLU A 91 15.47 0.83 2.75
CA GLU A 91 16.68 1.02 1.93
C GLU A 91 17.57 2.17 2.47
N GLN A 92 16.96 3.28 2.91
CA GLN A 92 17.70 4.37 3.55
C GLN A 92 18.39 3.91 4.83
N GLN A 93 17.67 3.20 5.71
CA GLN A 93 18.23 2.64 6.93
C GLN A 93 19.43 1.73 6.63
N TYR A 94 19.32 0.87 5.61
CA TYR A 94 20.43 0.02 5.17
C TYR A 94 21.66 0.84 4.74
N LEU A 95 21.48 1.90 3.94
CA LEU A 95 22.57 2.76 3.50
C LEU A 95 23.25 3.50 4.65
N GLU A 96 22.47 3.98 5.63
CA GLU A 96 22.99 4.63 6.84
C GLU A 96 23.83 3.65 7.68
N LEU A 97 23.35 2.43 7.88
CA LEU A 97 24.08 1.41 8.62
C LEU A 97 25.39 1.04 7.92
N LYS A 98 25.37 0.90 6.59
CA LYS A 98 26.58 0.62 5.80
C LYS A 98 27.58 1.77 5.83
N ALA A 99 27.11 3.00 5.82
CA ALA A 99 27.96 4.18 5.99
C ALA A 99 28.61 4.23 7.38
N ARG A 100 27.85 3.89 8.44
CA ARG A 100 28.37 3.78 9.82
C ARG A 100 29.37 2.62 9.98
N GLU A 101 29.17 1.51 9.28
CA GLU A 101 30.13 0.41 9.23
C GLU A 101 31.46 0.88 8.63
N LYS A 102 31.40 1.52 7.45
CA LYS A 102 32.58 2.03 6.75
C LYS A 102 33.34 3.07 7.58
N LYS A 103 32.62 3.96 8.29
CA LYS A 103 33.23 4.98 9.16
C LYS A 103 33.89 4.40 10.41
N ASN A 104 33.40 3.27 10.93
CA ASN A 104 34.00 2.59 12.09
C ASN A 104 35.15 1.64 11.73
N ASN A 105 35.31 1.30 10.44
CA ASN A 105 36.40 0.47 9.91
C ASN A 105 37.58 1.30 9.35
N ILE A 106 37.53 2.63 9.46
CA ILE A 106 38.61 3.59 9.18
C ILE A 106 39.09 4.15 10.52
#